data_AF-A0A9E3DI56-F1
#
_entry.id   AF-A0A9E3DI56-F1
#
_cell.length_a   1.000
_cell.length_b   1.000
_cell.length_c   1.000
_cell.angle_alpha   90.00
_cell.angle_beta   90.00
_cell.angle_gamma   90.00
#
_symmetry.space_group_name_H-M   'P 1'
#
loop_
_entity.id
_entity.type
_entity.pdbx_description
1 polymer ?
#
loop_
_entity_poly.entity_id
_entity_poly.type
_entity_poly.pdbx_seq_one_letter_code
_entity_poly.pdbx_strand_id
1 'polypeptide(L)'
;MAITAQPSDPKPERRDFRQEVTDRIVNMLEEGVAPWQKPWEPGRASVGMPTNPTTDKTYRGGNAIHLMATGLRKGYEDPRWMTYKQAADQGWQVRKGEKGTQIEFWEVKPYTRQRDNQEQPEGGDDRSSESKSRGSRLIHRVYTVFNAKQIDGIPAYKSKEYTP
;
A
#
# COMPACT_ATOMS: atom_id res chain seq x y z
N MET A 1 31.49 -13.11 47.19
CA MET A 1 31.52 -13.01 45.72
C MET A 1 30.21 -12.36 45.28
N ALA A 2 30.23 -11.10 44.84
CA ALA A 2 29.04 -10.42 44.34
C ALA A 2 28.88 -10.74 42.85
N ILE A 3 27.72 -11.29 42.48
CA ILE A 3 27.36 -11.53 41.07
C ILE A 3 26.82 -10.21 40.54
N THR A 4 27.65 -9.46 39.81
CA THR A 4 27.19 -8.28 39.07
C THR A 4 26.41 -8.74 37.84
N ALA A 5 25.10 -8.51 37.84
CA ALA A 5 24.27 -8.70 36.65
C ALA A 5 24.68 -7.67 35.58
N GLN A 6 25.04 -8.15 34.40
CA GLN A 6 25.32 -7.32 33.23
C GLN A 6 24.00 -6.71 32.72
N PRO A 7 23.99 -5.44 32.28
CA PRO A 7 22.80 -4.83 31.67
C PRO A 7 22.49 -5.53 30.35
N SER A 8 21.21 -5.84 30.13
CA SER A 8 20.72 -6.44 28.89
C SER A 8 20.83 -5.47 27.72
N ASP A 9 21.27 -5.97 26.56
CA ASP A 9 21.34 -5.21 25.31
C ASP A 9 20.00 -4.55 24.92
N PRO A 10 20.02 -3.33 24.37
CA PRO A 10 18.80 -2.64 23.91
C PRO A 10 18.14 -3.42 22.76
N LYS A 11 16.81 -3.57 22.84
CA LYS A 11 16.02 -4.18 21.75
C LYS A 11 16.21 -3.39 20.44
N PRO A 12 16.32 -4.07 19.29
CA PRO A 12 16.48 -3.39 18.01
C PRO A 12 15.29 -2.48 17.72
N GLU A 13 15.57 -1.26 17.24
CA GLU A 13 14.54 -0.31 16.86
C GLU A 13 13.62 -0.88 15.77
N ARG A 14 12.32 -0.62 15.90
CA ARG A 14 11.33 -1.04 14.91
C ARG A 14 11.51 -0.20 13.65
N ARG A 15 11.70 -0.87 12.52
CA ARG A 15 11.75 -0.25 11.19
C ARG A 15 10.55 0.68 10.96
N ASP A 16 10.81 1.97 10.76
CA ASP A 16 9.78 2.95 10.41
C ASP A 16 9.66 3.06 8.89
N PHE A 17 8.67 2.35 8.34
CA PHE A 17 8.40 2.36 6.91
C PHE A 17 8.04 3.75 6.37
N ARG A 18 7.33 4.57 7.14
CA ARG A 18 6.87 5.89 6.68
C ARG A 18 8.04 6.86 6.63
N GLN A 19 8.91 6.82 7.63
CA GLN A 19 10.15 7.59 7.63
C GLN A 19 11.00 7.22 6.41
N GLU A 20 11.20 5.92 6.14
CA GLU A 20 11.96 5.48 4.96
C GLU A 20 11.36 5.97 3.63
N VAL A 21 10.03 5.98 3.48
CA VAL A 21 9.38 6.52 2.28
C VAL A 21 9.59 8.02 2.19
N THR A 22 9.49 8.71 3.31
CA THR A 22 9.66 10.17 3.40
C THR A 22 11.08 10.58 3.05
N ASP A 23 12.08 9.98 3.69
CA ASP A 23 13.51 10.24 3.45
C ASP A 23 13.86 10.02 1.97
N ARG A 24 13.33 8.95 1.37
CA ARG A 24 13.53 8.69 -0.06
C ARG A 24 12.95 9.79 -0.93
N ILE A 25 11.77 10.30 -0.61
CA ILE A 25 11.15 11.38 -1.38
C ILE A 25 11.94 12.67 -1.18
N VAL A 26 12.36 12.98 0.05
CA VAL A 26 13.19 14.16 0.35
C VAL A 26 14.49 14.13 -0.46
N ASN A 27 15.22 13.01 -0.43
CA ASN A 27 16.47 12.88 -1.19
C ASN A 27 16.26 13.07 -2.70
N MET A 28 15.17 12.53 -3.26
CA MET A 28 14.85 12.75 -4.69
C MET A 28 14.59 14.22 -5.00
N LEU A 29 13.91 14.95 -4.09
CA LEU A 29 13.67 16.37 -4.26
C LEU A 29 14.95 17.19 -4.15
N GLU A 30 15.87 16.82 -3.25
CA GLU A 30 17.19 17.43 -3.13
C GLU A 30 18.03 17.23 -4.40
N GLU A 31 17.85 16.09 -5.08
CA GLU A 31 18.42 15.80 -6.41
C GLU A 31 17.67 16.48 -7.58
N GLY A 32 16.64 17.28 -7.29
CA GLY A 32 15.84 18.00 -8.29
C GLY A 32 14.81 17.14 -9.03
N VAL A 33 14.51 15.94 -8.53
CA VAL A 33 13.57 14.99 -9.13
C VAL A 33 12.28 14.93 -8.29
N ALA A 34 11.22 15.56 -8.78
CA ALA A 34 9.89 15.45 -8.18
C ALA A 34 9.09 14.28 -8.80
N PRO A 35 8.77 13.19 -8.07
CA PRO A 35 8.15 11.99 -8.65
C PRO A 35 6.77 12.22 -9.28
N TRP A 36 6.05 13.26 -8.83
CA TRP A 36 4.73 13.65 -9.32
C TRP A 36 4.78 14.62 -10.51
N GLN A 37 5.94 15.20 -10.80
CA GLN A 37 6.10 16.01 -12.00
C GLN A 37 6.29 15.08 -13.20
N LYS A 38 5.46 15.25 -14.24
CA LYS A 38 5.69 14.57 -15.51
C LYS A 38 6.96 15.15 -16.13
N PRO A 39 7.98 14.35 -16.48
CA PRO A 39 8.99 14.85 -17.38
C PRO A 39 8.29 15.12 -18.72
N TRP A 40 8.21 16.39 -19.10
CA TRP A 40 7.71 16.84 -20.40
C TRP A 40 8.66 16.43 -21.55
N GLU A 41 9.73 15.68 -21.24
CA GLU A 41 10.70 15.18 -22.20
C GLU A 41 10.07 14.07 -23.05
N PRO A 42 9.88 14.30 -24.36
CA PRO A 42 9.45 13.26 -25.28
C PRO A 42 10.46 12.11 -25.25
N GLY A 43 10.01 10.89 -24.96
CA GLY A 43 10.85 9.69 -25.01
C GLY A 43 11.38 9.19 -23.66
N ARG A 44 11.33 9.98 -22.57
CA ARG A 44 11.34 9.38 -21.23
C ARG A 44 9.93 8.92 -20.93
N ALA A 45 9.74 7.61 -20.74
CA ALA A 45 8.45 7.05 -20.41
C ALA A 45 7.80 7.86 -19.28
N SER A 46 6.78 8.65 -19.61
CA SER A 46 5.87 9.20 -18.63
C SER A 46 5.21 7.98 -18.00
N VAL A 47 5.77 7.51 -16.89
CA VAL A 47 5.14 6.46 -16.10
C VAL A 47 3.81 7.07 -15.67
N GLY A 48 2.72 6.59 -16.28
CA GLY A 48 1.39 7.07 -15.95
C GLY A 48 1.10 6.95 -14.45
N MET A 49 0.00 7.52 -14.00
CA MET A 49 -0.45 7.33 -12.63
C MET A 49 -0.43 5.83 -12.28
N PRO A 50 0.18 5.41 -11.15
CA PRO A 50 0.20 4.00 -10.79
C PRO A 50 -1.21 3.43 -10.73
N THR A 51 -1.44 2.30 -11.39
CA THR A 51 -2.75 1.64 -11.43
C THR A 51 -2.66 0.18 -11.06
N ASN A 52 -3.75 -0.36 -10.52
CA ASN A 52 -3.89 -1.79 -10.31
C ASN A 52 -4.65 -2.41 -11.50
N PRO A 53 -4.01 -3.23 -12.34
CA PRO A 53 -4.63 -3.70 -13.58
C PRO A 53 -5.72 -4.75 -13.37
N THR A 54 -5.79 -5.40 -12.20
CA THR A 54 -6.86 -6.38 -11.92
C THR A 54 -8.14 -5.71 -11.45
N THR A 55 -8.07 -4.45 -11.00
CA THR A 55 -9.24 -3.69 -10.51
C THR A 55 -9.51 -2.42 -11.31
N ASP A 56 -8.63 -2.08 -12.24
CA ASP A 56 -8.57 -0.81 -13.00
C ASP A 56 -8.59 0.46 -12.13
N LYS A 57 -8.22 0.34 -10.85
CA LYS A 57 -8.18 1.47 -9.91
C LYS A 57 -6.80 2.11 -9.89
N THR A 58 -6.78 3.43 -10.01
CA THR A 58 -5.57 4.23 -9.79
C THR A 58 -5.25 4.34 -8.30
N TYR A 59 -3.98 4.14 -7.94
CA TYR A 59 -3.48 4.41 -6.59
C TYR A 59 -3.58 5.92 -6.29
N ARG A 60 -3.74 6.25 -5.00
CA ARG A 60 -3.98 7.65 -4.55
C ARG A 60 -3.07 8.00 -3.38
N GLY A 61 -2.87 9.31 -3.17
CA GLY A 61 -2.14 9.86 -2.03
C GLY A 61 -0.70 9.36 -1.93
N GLY A 62 -0.24 9.10 -0.70
CA GLY A 62 1.13 8.67 -0.42
C GLY A 62 1.54 7.40 -1.18
N ASN A 63 0.63 6.45 -1.40
CA ASN A 63 0.92 5.26 -2.21
C ASN A 63 1.23 5.61 -3.67
N ALA A 64 0.51 6.57 -4.27
CA ALA A 64 0.78 6.98 -5.64
C ALA A 64 2.19 7.57 -5.78
N ILE A 65 2.54 8.50 -4.89
CA ILE A 65 3.86 9.15 -4.88
C ILE A 65 4.96 8.12 -4.61
N HIS A 66 4.75 7.23 -3.64
CA HIS A 66 5.71 6.19 -3.30
C HIS A 66 5.98 5.23 -4.47
N LEU A 67 4.93 4.80 -5.17
CA LEU A 67 5.05 3.91 -6.32
C LEU A 67 5.66 4.60 -7.54
N MET A 68 5.35 5.88 -7.79
CA MET A 68 6.02 6.68 -8.82
C MET A 68 7.51 6.81 -8.54
N ALA A 69 7.88 7.22 -7.32
CA ALA A 69 9.26 7.35 -6.88
C ALA A 69 10.03 6.02 -7.04
N THR A 70 9.40 4.92 -6.63
CA THR A 70 9.99 3.59 -6.78
C THR A 70 10.16 3.19 -8.24
N GLY A 71 9.15 3.47 -9.08
CA GLY A 71 9.20 3.19 -10.51
C GLY A 71 10.34 3.96 -11.19
N LEU A 72 10.44 5.26 -10.97
CA LEU A 72 11.51 6.12 -11.49
C LEU A 72 12.89 5.59 -11.09
N ARG A 73 13.11 5.34 -9.79
CA ARG A 73 14.40 4.87 -9.28
C ARG A 73 14.81 3.51 -9.83
N LYS A 74 13.85 2.62 -10.10
CA LYS A 74 14.11 1.29 -10.65
C LYS A 74 14.03 1.23 -12.17
N GLY A 75 13.77 2.35 -12.85
CA GLY A 75 13.61 2.40 -14.31
C GLY A 75 12.38 1.64 -14.82
N TYR A 76 11.31 1.54 -14.02
CA TYR A 76 10.08 0.88 -14.43
C TYR A 76 9.21 1.81 -15.26
N GLU A 77 9.02 1.47 -16.53
CA GLU A 77 8.21 2.24 -17.48
C GLU A 77 6.73 1.86 -17.48
N ASP A 78 6.36 0.79 -16.78
CA ASP A 78 4.97 0.31 -16.69
C ASP A 78 4.33 0.85 -15.39
N PRO A 79 3.20 1.57 -15.45
CA PRO A 79 2.56 2.10 -14.26
C PRO A 79 1.73 1.07 -13.49
N ARG A 80 1.66 -0.19 -13.95
CA ARG A 80 0.82 -1.20 -13.33
C ARG A 80 1.51 -1.84 -12.13
N TRP A 81 0.83 -1.86 -10.99
CA TRP A 81 1.28 -2.50 -9.74
C TRP A 81 0.18 -3.40 -9.17
N MET A 82 0.55 -4.59 -8.72
CA MET A 82 -0.40 -5.56 -8.15
C MET A 82 0.25 -6.49 -7.13
N THR A 83 -0.54 -7.12 -6.28
CA THR A 83 -0.03 -8.13 -5.33
C THR A 83 0.36 -9.42 -6.05
N TYR A 84 1.21 -10.25 -5.42
CA TYR A 84 1.56 -11.57 -5.95
C TYR A 84 0.32 -12.42 -6.24
N LYS A 85 -0.64 -12.43 -5.30
CA LYS A 85 -1.89 -13.19 -5.45
C LYS A 85 -2.67 -12.74 -6.68
N GLN A 86 -2.81 -11.42 -6.88
CA GLN A 86 -3.49 -10.87 -8.06
C GLN A 86 -2.80 -11.30 -9.37
N ALA A 87 -1.47 -11.34 -9.41
CA ALA A 87 -0.74 -11.81 -10.58
C ALA A 87 -1.00 -13.32 -10.82
N ALA A 88 -0.88 -14.14 -9.77
CA ALA A 88 -1.10 -15.58 -9.83
C ALA A 88 -2.54 -15.93 -10.25
N ASP A 89 -3.54 -15.21 -9.73
CA ASP A 89 -4.96 -15.38 -10.09
C ASP A 89 -5.23 -15.08 -11.58
N GLN A 90 -4.33 -14.35 -12.25
CA GLN A 90 -4.38 -14.08 -13.69
C GLN A 90 -3.47 -15.02 -14.52
N GLY A 91 -2.82 -16.00 -13.88
CA GLY A 91 -1.84 -16.88 -14.52
C GLY A 91 -0.49 -16.23 -14.82
N TRP A 92 -0.18 -15.09 -14.18
CA TRP A 92 1.10 -14.39 -14.32
C TRP A 92 2.05 -14.76 -13.17
N GLN A 93 3.36 -14.69 -13.42
CA GLN A 93 4.37 -15.12 -12.45
C GLN A 93 5.34 -13.99 -12.13
N VAL A 94 5.41 -13.58 -10.87
CA VAL A 94 6.50 -12.72 -10.39
C VAL A 94 7.82 -13.49 -10.52
N ARG A 95 8.83 -12.89 -11.17
CA ARG A 95 10.13 -13.56 -11.36
C ARG A 95 10.83 -13.85 -10.04
N LYS A 96 11.56 -14.96 -10.00
CA LYS A 96 12.31 -15.38 -8.82
C LYS A 96 13.37 -14.32 -8.47
N GLY A 97 13.42 -13.93 -7.20
CA GLY A 97 14.38 -12.94 -6.69
C GLY A 97 13.91 -11.49 -6.75
N GLU A 98 12.79 -11.21 -7.43
CA GLU A 98 12.20 -9.88 -7.44
C GLU A 98 11.71 -9.47 -6.04
N LYS A 99 12.00 -8.23 -5.66
CA LYS A 99 11.55 -7.65 -4.39
C LYS A 99 10.35 -6.73 -4.64
N GLY A 100 9.25 -7.00 -3.94
CA GLY A 100 8.06 -6.16 -3.98
C GLY A 100 8.23 -4.87 -3.18
N THR A 101 7.29 -3.96 -3.40
CA THR A 101 7.19 -2.65 -2.74
C THR A 101 6.02 -2.67 -1.76
N GLN A 102 6.23 -2.20 -0.54
CA GLN A 102 5.17 -2.16 0.47
C GLN A 102 4.29 -0.92 0.28
N ILE A 103 2.98 -1.06 0.53
CA ILE A 103 2.01 0.04 0.52
C ILE A 103 1.06 -0.10 1.72
N GLU A 104 0.52 1.02 2.18
CA GLU A 104 -0.47 1.03 3.27
C GLU A 104 -1.89 1.19 2.71
N PHE A 105 -2.82 0.39 3.22
CA PHE A 105 -4.23 0.47 2.92
C PHE A 105 -5.01 0.78 4.18
N TRP A 106 -5.81 1.84 4.10
CA TRP A 106 -6.66 2.32 5.17
C TRP A 106 -8.11 2.27 4.71
N GLU A 107 -8.97 1.61 5.48
CA GLU A 107 -10.40 1.50 5.20
C GLU A 107 -11.19 1.75 6.48
N VAL A 108 -12.17 2.66 6.40
CA VAL A 108 -13.12 2.90 7.49
C VAL A 108 -14.33 2.00 7.27
N LYS A 109 -14.56 1.02 8.15
CA LYS A 109 -15.74 0.14 8.09
C LYS A 109 -16.79 0.52 9.12
N PRO A 110 -18.08 0.48 8.77
CA PRO A 110 -19.14 0.63 9.77
C PRO A 110 -19.11 -0.56 10.75
N TYR A 111 -19.35 -0.28 12.03
CA TYR A 111 -19.51 -1.33 13.04
C TYR A 111 -20.86 -2.02 12.89
N THR A 112 -20.86 -3.23 12.34
CA THR A 112 -22.02 -4.11 12.37
C THR A 112 -21.91 -5.00 13.61
N ARG A 113 -22.86 -4.87 14.56
CA ARG A 113 -23.07 -5.94 15.55
C ARG A 113 -23.61 -7.14 14.78
N GLN A 114 -22.81 -8.18 14.57
CA GLN A 114 -23.40 -9.51 14.42
C GLN A 114 -24.08 -9.80 15.77
N ARG A 115 -25.41 -9.69 15.81
CA ARG A 115 -26.17 -10.36 16.85
C ARG A 115 -26.01 -11.84 16.55
N ASP A 116 -25.09 -12.49 17.25
CA ASP A 116 -25.23 -13.92 17.45
C ASP A 116 -26.57 -14.11 18.15
N ASN A 117 -27.44 -14.85 17.49
CA ASN A 117 -28.77 -15.19 17.92
C ASN A 117 -28.65 -16.16 19.10
N GLN A 118 -28.30 -15.66 20.29
CA GLN A 118 -28.59 -16.34 21.53
C GLN A 118 -29.88 -15.73 22.09
N GLU A 119 -30.89 -16.60 22.17
CA GLU A 119 -32.19 -16.37 22.77
C GLU A 119 -32.01 -15.68 24.13
N GLN A 120 -32.68 -14.53 24.30
CA GLN A 120 -32.80 -13.88 25.59
C GLN A 120 -33.74 -14.73 26.48
N PRO A 121 -33.41 -15.00 27.76
CA PRO A 121 -34.47 -15.21 28.74
C PRO A 121 -35.11 -13.86 29.03
N GLU A 122 -36.44 -13.83 29.05
CA GLU A 122 -37.20 -12.64 29.44
C GLU A 122 -36.90 -12.23 30.88
N GLY A 123 -36.68 -10.93 31.09
CA GLY A 123 -36.74 -10.31 32.40
C GLY A 123 -35.75 -9.16 32.59
N GLY A 124 -36.27 -7.95 32.79
CA GLY A 124 -35.50 -6.87 33.41
C GLY A 124 -35.71 -5.49 32.80
N ASP A 125 -36.40 -4.68 33.58
CA ASP A 125 -36.85 -3.29 33.38
C ASP A 125 -35.75 -2.24 33.10
N ASP A 126 -36.18 -1.22 32.34
CA ASP A 126 -35.86 0.22 32.37
C ASP A 126 -34.44 0.83 32.13
N ARG A 127 -34.49 1.94 31.39
CA ARG A 127 -33.55 3.09 31.25
C ARG A 127 -32.15 2.88 30.66
N SER A 128 -32.02 3.23 29.38
CA SER A 128 -31.08 4.27 28.87
C SER A 128 -30.92 4.12 27.35
N SER A 129 -31.87 4.67 26.58
CA SER A 129 -31.67 4.86 25.13
C SER A 129 -30.78 6.08 24.88
N GLU A 130 -29.59 6.10 25.47
CA GLU A 130 -28.50 6.90 24.93
C GLU A 130 -28.11 6.27 23.59
N SER A 131 -28.32 7.05 22.53
CA SER A 131 -27.88 6.78 21.17
C SER A 131 -26.36 6.58 21.17
N LYS A 132 -25.90 5.35 21.46
CA LYS A 132 -24.51 4.94 21.32
C LYS A 132 -24.21 4.94 19.83
N SER A 133 -23.66 6.07 19.38
CA SER A 133 -22.90 6.25 18.13
C SER A 133 -22.40 4.90 17.62
N ARG A 134 -22.96 4.48 16.48
CA ARG A 134 -22.50 3.28 15.77
C ARG A 134 -21.07 3.56 15.31
N GLY A 135 -20.09 3.26 16.16
CA GLY A 135 -18.69 3.59 15.91
C GLY A 135 -18.23 3.04 14.56
N SER A 136 -17.33 3.74 13.87
CA SER A 136 -16.62 3.16 12.74
C SER A 136 -15.35 2.46 13.23
N ARG A 137 -14.93 1.40 12.56
CA ARG A 137 -13.65 0.71 12.80
C ARG A 137 -12.68 1.05 11.67
N LEU A 138 -11.48 1.50 12.02
CA LEU A 138 -10.42 1.73 11.06
C LEU A 138 -9.63 0.44 10.85
N ILE A 139 -9.53 0.00 9.61
CA ILE A 139 -8.74 -1.16 9.20
C ILE A 139 -7.48 -0.65 8.52
N HIS A 140 -6.34 -0.98 9.09
CA HIS A 140 -5.02 -0.76 8.51
C HIS A 140 -4.46 -2.09 8.01
N ARG A 141 -3.94 -2.11 6.78
CA ARG A 141 -3.26 -3.27 6.19
C ARG A 141 -2.04 -2.81 5.42
N VAL A 142 -0.95 -3.57 5.54
CA VAL A 142 0.22 -3.40 4.67
C VAL A 142 0.17 -4.48 3.60
N TYR A 143 0.30 -4.08 2.34
CA TYR A 143 0.38 -4.99 1.22
C TYR A 143 1.74 -4.89 0.55
N THR A 144 2.19 -5.99 -0.05
CA THR A 144 3.36 -6.00 -0.95
C THR A 144 2.87 -6.10 -2.38
N VAL A 145 3.25 -5.12 -3.20
CA VAL A 145 2.91 -5.05 -4.63
C VAL A 145 4.16 -5.13 -5.49
N PHE A 146 4.01 -5.66 -6.69
CA PHE A 146 5.05 -5.81 -7.70
C PHE A 146 4.66 -4.99 -8.91
N ASN A 147 5.65 -4.34 -9.51
CA ASN A 147 5.46 -3.67 -10.79
C ASN A 147 5.28 -4.71 -11.90
N ALA A 148 4.49 -4.43 -12.91
CA ALA A 148 4.33 -5.30 -14.08
C ALA A 148 5.65 -5.67 -14.75
N LYS A 149 6.67 -4.79 -14.75
CA LYS A 149 8.01 -5.14 -15.25
C LYS A 149 8.66 -6.28 -14.49
N GLN A 150 8.23 -6.62 -13.26
CA GLN A 150 8.72 -7.73 -12.42
C GLN A 150 8.01 -9.07 -12.69
N ILE A 151 7.03 -9.09 -13.60
CA ILE A 151 6.07 -10.18 -13.75
C ILE A 151 6.13 -10.69 -15.20
N ASP A 152 6.22 -12.01 -15.34
CA ASP A 152 6.16 -12.71 -16.63
C ASP A 152 4.71 -13.13 -16.94
N GLY A 153 4.37 -13.15 -18.22
CA GLY A 153 3.04 -13.53 -18.72
C GLY A 153 1.99 -12.40 -18.71
N ILE A 154 2.33 -11.23 -18.14
CA ILE A 154 1.43 -10.07 -18.17
C ILE A 154 1.37 -9.46 -19.60
N PRO A 155 0.19 -9.10 -20.12
CA PRO A 155 0.07 -8.45 -21.43
C PRO A 155 0.84 -7.13 -21.49
N ALA A 156 1.40 -6.82 -22.65
CA ALA A 156 2.13 -5.57 -22.88
C ALA A 156 1.30 -4.34 -22.51
N TYR A 157 1.93 -3.38 -21.83
CA TYR A 157 1.27 -2.12 -21.48
C TYR A 157 1.03 -1.29 -22.74
N LYS A 158 -0.22 -0.88 -22.92
CA LYS A 158 -0.61 0.09 -23.95
C LYS A 158 -0.90 1.41 -23.26
N SER A 159 -0.06 2.42 -23.49
CA SER A 159 -0.35 3.77 -23.01
C SER A 159 -1.66 4.25 -23.62
N LYS A 160 -2.57 4.75 -22.79
CA LYS A 160 -3.70 5.54 -23.31
C LYS A 160 -3.11 6.84 -23.83
N GLU A 161 -2.93 6.95 -25.14
CA GLU A 161 -2.63 8.24 -25.76
C GLU A 161 -3.80 9.18 -25.46
N TYR A 162 -3.49 10.31 -24.83
CA TYR A 162 -4.46 11.37 -24.64
C TYR A 162 -4.48 12.20 -25.91
N THR A 163 -5.51 12.01 -26.75
CA THR A 163 -5.79 12.96 -27.82
C THR A 163 -6.34 14.24 -27.18
N PRO A 164 -5.67 15.39 -27.36
CA PRO A 164 -6.07 16.65 -26.73
C PRO A 164 -7.49 17.11 -27.11
#